data_AF-A0A916N8X4-F1
#
_entry.id   AF-A0A916N8X4-F1
#
_cell.length_a   1.000
_cell.length_b   1.000
_cell.length_c   1.000
_cell.angle_alpha   90.00
_cell.angle_beta   90.00
_cell.angle_gamma   90.00
#
_symmetry.space_group_name_H-M   'P 1'
#
loop_
_entity.id
_entity.type
_entity.pdbx_description
1 polymer ?
#
loop_
_entity_poly.entity_id
_entity_poly.type
_entity_poly.pdbx_seq_one_letter_code
_entity_poly.pdbx_strand_id
1 'polypeptide(L)'
;MPIASTSSLRTTTTAALLLLAALYWLLCHRYTGIWHDAVIYNLMAAQRLHPAAYAHDLFFSFGSQGSYSLYTPLFARLVDLFGIELANRLVVLGGAALWISALTLLARGMHAHAVPIFVAVLTTVVLQTSYSLNGHTFVLNENFATARSLAFPLALFAIAFDNAGRAGMGAVSALLATAMHPLLGIWSLLVGISRRLPDRWLIAVGALLFILLSLAVLSGVSPSFQVMDALWEARVRQKALDVFAGDWGQLATDRILFWVAACWAGGRFGAARNRRIYLVVALLSAWAVLLSQICSYWFPVSLIMQVQPWRVLWLAVVLGVFALSDSAWQLFTTHRRDIYWLLLAAVLLFTLRTHCGLILLALLVLDAAGLFLALGKAGFMQRKLVRYLPATVAVIMMPSCLLMLQMDGLAIGNPWFVEYPLIKGLAFGGGGLIFAFWAWLATRRWGAQSIVVCSVPLLIFVLLFWDAAFPATRRHGGRFFTGG
;
A
#
# COMPACT_ATOMS: atom_id res chain seq x y z
N MET A 1 -11.45 -2.36 32.94
CA MET A 1 -12.42 -2.98 32.00
C MET A 1 -11.92 -4.36 31.63
N PRO A 2 -12.71 -5.43 31.82
CA PRO A 2 -12.31 -6.77 31.41
C PRO A 2 -12.13 -6.79 29.89
N ILE A 3 -11.03 -7.37 29.42
CA ILE A 3 -10.77 -7.61 28.00
C ILE A 3 -11.93 -8.47 27.50
N ALA A 4 -12.87 -7.89 26.74
CA ALA A 4 -13.90 -8.65 26.05
C ALA A 4 -13.18 -9.79 25.33
N SER A 5 -13.53 -11.04 25.67
CA SER A 5 -12.88 -12.24 25.16
C SER A 5 -12.93 -12.18 23.64
N THR A 6 -11.85 -11.72 23.02
CA THR A 6 -11.73 -11.63 21.58
C THR A 6 -11.98 -13.03 21.07
N SER A 7 -13.02 -13.23 20.26
CA SER A 7 -13.28 -14.53 19.64
C SER A 7 -12.08 -14.81 18.75
N SER A 8 -11.10 -15.53 19.27
CA SER A 8 -9.89 -15.86 18.53
C SER A 8 -10.33 -16.58 17.26
N LEU A 9 -9.95 -16.04 16.10
CA LEU A 9 -10.13 -16.74 14.84
C LEU A 9 -9.63 -18.17 15.02
N ARG A 10 -10.48 -19.15 14.68
CA ARG A 10 -10.07 -20.56 14.69
C ARG A 10 -8.87 -20.71 13.76
N THR A 11 -7.94 -21.59 14.11
CA THR A 11 -6.72 -21.87 13.31
C THR A 11 -7.06 -22.16 11.85
N THR A 12 -8.12 -22.93 11.61
CA THR A 12 -8.63 -23.25 10.26
C THR A 12 -9.08 -22.02 9.48
N THR A 13 -9.73 -21.05 10.13
CA THR A 13 -10.14 -19.79 9.50
C THR A 13 -8.96 -18.91 9.14
N THR A 14 -7.91 -18.90 9.98
CA THR A 14 -6.67 -18.16 9.67
C THR A 14 -5.91 -18.80 8.51
N ALA A 15 -5.80 -20.13 8.48
CA ALA A 15 -5.20 -20.84 7.35
C ALA A 15 -5.95 -20.57 6.03
N ALA A 16 -7.29 -20.59 6.07
CA ALA A 16 -8.11 -20.25 4.92
C ALA A 16 -7.90 -18.81 4.44
N LEU A 17 -7.77 -17.84 5.36
CA LEU A 17 -7.45 -16.46 5.02
C LEU A 17 -6.08 -16.33 4.36
N LEU A 18 -5.05 -16.95 4.95
CA LEU A 18 -3.68 -16.89 4.42
C LEU A 18 -3.59 -17.53 3.03
N LEU A 19 -4.25 -18.67 2.82
CA LEU A 19 -4.32 -19.33 1.52
C LEU A 19 -4.99 -18.42 0.48
N LEU A 20 -6.18 -17.88 0.78
CA LEU A 20 -6.86 -16.97 -0.13
C LEU A 20 -6.02 -15.72 -0.42
N ALA A 21 -5.44 -15.11 0.61
CA ALA A 21 -4.58 -13.95 0.47
C ALA A 21 -3.39 -14.27 -0.45
N ALA A 22 -2.69 -15.38 -0.24
CA ALA A 22 -1.57 -15.79 -1.10
C ALA A 22 -2.01 -16.00 -2.56
N LEU A 23 -3.13 -16.68 -2.77
CA LEU A 23 -3.64 -16.94 -4.12
C LEU A 23 -4.09 -15.67 -4.84
N TYR A 24 -4.82 -14.78 -4.16
CA TYR A 24 -5.21 -13.48 -4.72
C TYR A 24 -4.00 -12.58 -4.96
N TRP A 25 -3.00 -12.61 -4.07
CA TRP A 25 -1.75 -11.90 -4.26
C TRP A 25 -1.09 -12.34 -5.56
N LEU A 26 -0.87 -13.65 -5.73
CA LEU A 26 -0.22 -14.22 -6.90
C LEU A 26 -1.04 -13.96 -8.18
N LEU A 27 -2.37 -14.03 -8.10
CA LEU A 27 -3.24 -13.71 -9.24
C LEU A 27 -3.07 -12.26 -9.71
N CYS A 28 -3.01 -11.30 -8.78
CA CYS A 28 -2.95 -9.88 -9.12
C CYS A 28 -1.52 -9.38 -9.36
N HIS A 29 -0.51 -9.99 -8.74
CA HIS A 29 0.89 -9.53 -8.71
C HIS A 29 1.79 -10.51 -9.45
N ARG A 30 1.54 -10.64 -10.74
CA ARG A 30 2.34 -11.48 -11.63
C ARG A 30 3.79 -11.02 -11.66
N TYR A 31 4.76 -11.93 -11.53
CA TYR A 31 6.18 -11.54 -11.55
C TYR A 31 6.56 -10.88 -12.89
N THR A 32 7.12 -9.68 -12.82
CA THR A 32 7.46 -8.87 -14.01
C THR A 32 8.92 -9.03 -14.46
N GLY A 33 9.71 -9.84 -13.75
CA GLY A 33 11.13 -10.02 -14.06
C GLY A 33 11.99 -8.89 -13.47
N ILE A 34 13.09 -8.58 -14.16
CA ILE A 34 14.00 -7.49 -13.81
C ILE A 34 13.47 -6.22 -14.49
N TRP A 35 12.59 -5.52 -13.77
CA TRP A 35 11.91 -4.32 -14.25
C TRP A 35 12.01 -3.20 -13.21
N HIS A 36 11.99 -1.94 -13.67
CA HIS A 36 12.01 -0.76 -12.81
C HIS A 36 13.19 -0.76 -11.80
N ASP A 37 12.90 -0.60 -10.50
CA ASP A 37 13.94 -0.54 -9.47
C ASP A 37 14.78 -1.82 -9.41
N ALA A 38 14.23 -2.97 -9.83
CA ALA A 38 14.98 -4.22 -9.85
C ALA A 38 16.23 -4.08 -10.72
N VAL A 39 16.18 -3.33 -11.83
CA VAL A 39 17.35 -3.06 -12.68
C VAL A 39 18.46 -2.38 -11.85
N ILE A 40 18.09 -1.33 -11.10
CA ILE A 40 19.03 -0.56 -10.29
C ILE A 40 19.56 -1.41 -9.14
N TYR A 41 18.72 -2.20 -8.46
CA TYR A 41 19.16 -3.08 -7.38
C TYR A 41 20.10 -4.18 -7.86
N ASN A 42 19.88 -4.74 -9.05
CA ASN A 42 20.81 -5.71 -9.64
C ASN A 42 22.14 -5.03 -10.04
N LEU A 43 22.10 -3.80 -10.58
CA LEU A 43 23.32 -3.03 -10.85
C LEU A 43 24.12 -2.74 -9.56
N MET A 44 23.45 -2.32 -8.48
CA MET A 44 24.08 -2.08 -7.19
C MET A 44 24.61 -3.36 -6.53
N ALA A 45 23.96 -4.51 -6.77
CA ALA A 45 24.47 -5.81 -6.36
C ALA A 45 25.73 -6.18 -7.15
N ALA A 46 25.72 -6.01 -8.48
CA ALA A 46 26.87 -6.27 -9.35
C ALA A 46 28.07 -5.39 -8.98
N GLN A 47 27.85 -4.10 -8.67
CA GLN A 47 28.91 -3.21 -8.20
C GLN A 47 29.54 -3.68 -6.88
N ARG A 48 28.75 -4.25 -5.96
CA ARG A 48 29.28 -4.82 -4.72
C ARG A 48 30.08 -6.09 -4.94
N LEU A 49 29.65 -6.95 -5.86
CA LEU A 49 30.32 -8.22 -6.16
C LEU A 49 31.57 -8.02 -7.03
N HIS A 50 31.57 -6.98 -7.88
CA HIS A 50 32.65 -6.69 -8.83
C HIS A 50 33.05 -5.21 -8.79
N PRO A 51 33.57 -4.68 -7.67
CA PRO A 51 33.81 -3.26 -7.50
C PRO A 51 34.77 -2.66 -8.54
N ALA A 52 35.78 -3.42 -9.00
CA ALA A 52 36.71 -2.96 -10.01
C ALA A 52 36.04 -2.68 -11.37
N ALA A 53 35.02 -3.45 -11.75
CA ALA A 53 34.30 -3.28 -13.02
C ALA A 53 33.45 -1.99 -13.06
N TYR A 54 33.07 -1.47 -11.89
CA TYR A 54 32.19 -0.30 -11.76
C TYR A 54 32.91 0.90 -11.11
N ALA A 55 34.24 0.86 -10.98
CA ALA A 55 35.02 1.90 -10.30
C ALA A 55 34.91 3.28 -10.97
N HIS A 56 34.60 3.32 -12.27
CA HIS A 56 34.47 4.55 -13.07
C HIS A 56 33.04 4.81 -13.55
N ASP A 57 32.06 4.06 -13.05
CA ASP A 57 30.67 4.25 -13.42
C ASP A 57 30.11 5.52 -12.74
N LEU A 58 29.62 6.45 -13.55
CA LEU A 58 29.11 7.75 -13.12
C LEU A 58 27.97 7.64 -12.10
N PHE A 59 27.16 6.59 -12.16
CA PHE A 59 26.08 6.37 -11.18
C PHE A 59 26.62 6.18 -9.76
N PHE A 60 27.78 5.53 -9.61
CA PHE A 60 28.39 5.26 -8.31
C PHE A 60 29.33 6.37 -7.84
N SER A 61 29.92 7.14 -8.77
CA SER A 61 30.83 8.25 -8.47
C SER A 61 30.21 9.34 -7.60
N PHE A 62 28.88 9.53 -7.65
CA PHE A 62 28.16 10.52 -6.84
C PHE A 62 27.38 9.90 -5.67
N GLY A 63 27.66 8.63 -5.35
CA GLY A 63 26.95 7.87 -4.32
C GLY A 63 25.62 7.31 -4.81
N SER A 64 25.15 6.27 -4.12
CA SER A 64 23.86 5.64 -4.41
C SER A 64 23.02 5.51 -3.14
N GLN A 65 21.70 5.44 -3.31
CA GLN A 65 20.79 5.16 -2.19
C GLN A 65 21.12 3.83 -1.50
N GLY A 66 21.73 2.89 -2.22
CA GLY A 66 22.14 1.60 -1.70
C GLY A 66 23.24 1.66 -0.62
N SER A 67 23.90 2.81 -0.43
CA SER A 67 24.87 3.01 0.67
C SER A 67 24.20 3.22 2.03
N TYR A 68 22.93 3.66 2.05
CA TYR A 68 22.18 3.96 3.28
C TYR A 68 21.21 2.85 3.69
N SER A 69 21.25 1.70 2.99
CA SER A 69 20.29 0.62 3.15
C SER A 69 20.98 -0.72 3.35
N LEU A 70 20.44 -1.53 4.27
CA LEU A 70 20.82 -2.93 4.46
C LEU A 70 20.30 -3.84 3.34
N TYR A 71 19.34 -3.38 2.52
CA TYR A 71 18.81 -4.19 1.43
C TYR A 71 19.89 -4.55 0.42
N THR A 72 20.71 -3.58 -0.01
CA THR A 72 21.70 -3.79 -1.07
C THR A 72 22.74 -4.87 -0.75
N PRO A 73 23.41 -4.88 0.41
CA PRO A 73 24.35 -5.97 0.74
C PRO A 73 23.64 -7.33 0.91
N LEU A 74 22.42 -7.36 1.45
CA LEU A 74 21.64 -8.60 1.57
C LEU A 74 21.25 -9.14 0.19
N PHE A 75 20.80 -8.27 -0.71
CA PHE A 75 20.41 -8.63 -2.06
C PHE A 75 21.63 -9.06 -2.89
N ALA A 76 22.77 -8.38 -2.76
CA ALA A 76 24.03 -8.80 -3.38
C ALA A 76 24.42 -10.21 -2.93
N ARG A 77 24.24 -10.55 -1.64
CA ARG A 77 24.51 -11.90 -1.15
C ARG A 77 23.53 -12.94 -1.71
N LEU A 78 22.26 -12.59 -1.92
CA LEU A 78 21.32 -13.48 -2.60
C LEU A 78 21.71 -13.70 -4.07
N VAL A 79 22.14 -12.65 -4.76
CA VAL A 79 22.61 -12.73 -6.16
C VAL A 79 23.87 -13.60 -6.27
N ASP A 80 24.81 -13.47 -5.35
CA ASP A 80 26.03 -14.29 -5.27
C ASP A 80 25.71 -15.79 -5.07
N LEU A 81 24.76 -16.10 -4.20
CA LEU A 81 24.41 -17.49 -3.87
C LEU A 81 23.50 -18.17 -4.90
N PHE A 82 22.55 -17.43 -5.49
CA PHE A 82 21.45 -17.99 -6.26
C PHE A 82 21.40 -17.51 -7.72
N GLY A 83 22.28 -16.58 -8.09
CA GLY A 83 22.20 -15.87 -9.35
C GLY A 83 21.09 -14.80 -9.34
N ILE A 84 21.14 -13.94 -10.35
CA ILE A 84 20.24 -12.79 -10.49
C ILE A 84 18.77 -13.23 -10.51
N GLU A 85 18.40 -14.18 -11.36
CA GLU A 85 17.00 -14.53 -11.58
C GLU A 85 16.32 -15.07 -10.31
N LEU A 86 16.92 -16.08 -9.67
CA LEU A 86 16.35 -16.69 -8.48
C LEU A 86 16.36 -15.72 -7.29
N ALA A 87 17.40 -14.89 -7.13
CA ALA A 87 17.43 -13.86 -6.10
C ALA A 87 16.26 -12.88 -6.20
N ASN A 88 15.93 -12.42 -7.42
CA ASN A 88 14.78 -11.53 -7.62
C ASN A 88 13.45 -12.22 -7.27
N ARG A 89 13.25 -13.48 -7.71
CA ARG A 89 12.04 -14.26 -7.39
C ARG A 89 11.90 -14.49 -5.88
N LEU A 90 13.00 -14.81 -5.20
CA LEU A 90 13.02 -15.02 -3.75
C LEU A 90 12.64 -13.75 -2.99
N VAL A 91 13.12 -12.58 -3.40
CA VAL A 91 12.72 -11.30 -2.78
C VAL A 91 11.25 -11.02 -2.99
N VAL A 92 10.73 -11.25 -4.21
CA VAL A 92 9.31 -11.01 -4.52
C VAL A 92 8.40 -11.93 -3.70
N LEU A 93 8.66 -13.25 -3.71
CA LEU A 93 7.88 -14.24 -2.96
C LEU A 93 8.03 -14.09 -1.45
N GLY A 94 9.25 -13.84 -0.97
CA GLY A 94 9.53 -13.58 0.44
C GLY A 94 8.84 -12.29 0.93
N GLY A 95 8.91 -11.23 0.14
CA GLY A 95 8.20 -9.97 0.39
C GLY A 95 6.69 -10.16 0.43
N ALA A 96 6.11 -10.92 -0.51
CA ALA A 96 4.69 -11.27 -0.53
C ALA A 96 4.26 -12.02 0.74
N ALA A 97 5.03 -13.04 1.15
CA ALA A 97 4.76 -13.80 2.37
C ALA A 97 4.81 -12.92 3.62
N LEU A 98 5.82 -12.04 3.72
CA LEU A 98 5.94 -11.07 4.81
C LEU A 98 4.78 -10.07 4.79
N TRP A 99 4.37 -9.58 3.62
CA TRP A 99 3.25 -8.65 3.43
C TRP A 99 1.94 -9.23 3.93
N ILE A 100 1.57 -10.43 3.46
CA ILE A 100 0.34 -11.12 3.88
C ILE A 100 0.35 -11.39 5.38
N SER A 101 1.50 -11.80 5.92
CA SER A 101 1.66 -12.08 7.35
C SER A 101 1.51 -10.81 8.19
N ALA A 102 2.13 -9.70 7.79
CA ALA A 102 2.05 -8.43 8.48
C ALA A 102 0.63 -7.86 8.44
N LEU A 103 -0.05 -7.91 7.28
CA LEU A 103 -1.45 -7.51 7.16
C LEU A 103 -2.38 -8.34 8.04
N THR A 104 -2.17 -9.66 8.07
CA THR A 104 -2.98 -10.56 8.90
C THR A 104 -2.78 -10.29 10.38
N LEU A 105 -1.53 -10.08 10.81
CA LEU A 105 -1.22 -9.74 12.20
C LEU A 105 -1.82 -8.38 12.59
N LEU A 106 -1.65 -7.38 11.73
CA LEU A 106 -2.21 -6.04 11.92
C LEU A 106 -3.74 -6.10 12.03
N ALA A 107 -4.40 -6.82 11.12
CA ALA A 107 -5.86 -6.92 11.09
C ALA A 107 -6.40 -7.60 12.35
N ARG A 108 -5.72 -8.63 12.86
CA ARG A 108 -6.07 -9.27 14.14
C ARG A 108 -5.86 -8.34 15.34
N GLY A 109 -4.84 -7.48 15.29
CA GLY A 109 -4.63 -6.46 16.32
C GLY A 109 -5.71 -5.37 16.29
N MET A 110 -6.15 -4.97 15.09
CA MET A 110 -7.05 -3.83 14.89
C MET A 110 -8.53 -4.22 14.95
N HIS A 111 -8.92 -5.42 14.53
CA HIS A 111 -10.31 -5.86 14.49
C HIS A 111 -10.57 -7.06 15.41
N ALA A 112 -11.75 -7.10 16.03
CA ALA A 112 -12.14 -8.20 16.92
C ALA A 112 -12.90 -9.34 16.20
N HIS A 113 -13.40 -9.09 14.99
CA HIS A 113 -14.31 -9.98 14.28
C HIS A 113 -13.71 -10.47 12.95
N ALA A 114 -14.06 -11.69 12.55
CA ALA A 114 -13.53 -12.31 11.33
C ALA A 114 -13.83 -11.51 10.06
N VAL A 115 -15.04 -10.94 9.94
CA VAL A 115 -15.48 -10.25 8.73
C VAL A 115 -14.59 -9.05 8.39
N PRO A 116 -14.40 -8.05 9.26
CA PRO A 116 -13.52 -6.92 8.98
C PRO A 116 -12.05 -7.35 8.79
N ILE A 117 -11.60 -8.42 9.46
CA ILE A 117 -10.26 -8.98 9.23
C ILE A 117 -10.10 -9.46 7.78
N PHE A 118 -11.04 -10.28 7.28
CA PHE A 118 -10.99 -10.78 5.91
C PHE A 118 -11.09 -9.64 4.90
N VAL A 119 -12.01 -8.69 5.11
CA VAL A 119 -12.19 -7.55 4.20
C VAL A 119 -10.92 -6.71 4.15
N ALA A 120 -10.35 -6.33 5.29
CA ALA A 120 -9.13 -5.52 5.33
C ALA A 120 -7.96 -6.25 4.65
N VAL A 121 -7.69 -7.51 5.01
CA VAL A 121 -6.56 -8.27 4.46
C VAL A 121 -6.75 -8.49 2.95
N LEU A 122 -7.85 -9.09 2.51
CA LEU A 122 -8.02 -9.41 1.09
C LEU A 122 -8.04 -8.15 0.21
N THR A 123 -8.67 -7.07 0.69
CA THR A 123 -8.68 -5.79 -0.03
C THR A 123 -7.29 -5.18 -0.15
N THR A 124 -6.46 -5.24 0.89
CA THR A 124 -5.11 -4.68 0.80
C THR A 124 -4.15 -5.56 0.00
N VAL A 125 -4.31 -6.88 0.03
CA VAL A 125 -3.40 -7.84 -0.64
C VAL A 125 -3.43 -7.72 -2.17
N VAL A 126 -4.58 -7.36 -2.72
CA VAL A 126 -4.82 -7.12 -4.16
C VAL A 126 -4.71 -5.64 -4.57
N LEU A 127 -4.53 -4.73 -3.60
CA LEU A 127 -4.58 -3.30 -3.84
C LEU A 127 -3.35 -2.84 -4.62
N GLN A 128 -3.55 -2.54 -5.90
CA GLN A 128 -2.52 -1.97 -6.79
C GLN A 128 -2.71 -0.47 -6.97
N THR A 129 -2.83 0.24 -5.85
CA THR A 129 -2.97 1.69 -5.86
C THR A 129 -1.61 2.34 -5.78
N SER A 130 -1.36 3.30 -6.68
CA SER A 130 -0.20 4.17 -6.58
C SER A 130 -0.38 5.14 -5.41
N TYR A 131 0.67 5.24 -4.59
CA TYR A 131 0.80 6.24 -3.53
C TYR A 131 1.73 7.40 -3.94
N SER A 132 2.18 7.41 -5.20
CA SER A 132 2.90 8.56 -5.77
C SER A 132 2.03 9.82 -5.71
N LEU A 133 2.69 10.94 -5.49
CA LEU A 133 2.11 12.28 -5.56
C LEU A 133 1.47 12.57 -6.94
N ASN A 134 2.07 12.04 -8.01
CA ASN A 134 1.71 12.34 -9.40
C ASN A 134 0.99 11.19 -10.13
N GLY A 135 0.64 10.10 -9.45
CA GLY A 135 -0.33 9.15 -10.01
C GLY A 135 0.18 7.74 -10.32
N HIS A 136 1.47 7.56 -10.66
CA HIS A 136 1.80 6.43 -11.55
C HIS A 136 3.01 5.58 -11.14
N THR A 137 4.07 6.14 -10.55
CA THR A 137 5.34 5.41 -10.43
C THR A 137 5.39 4.44 -9.26
N PHE A 138 4.96 4.88 -8.09
CA PHE A 138 5.10 4.09 -6.88
C PHE A 138 3.80 3.41 -6.51
N VAL A 139 3.72 2.11 -6.81
CA VAL A 139 2.56 1.26 -6.54
C VAL A 139 2.79 0.48 -5.24
N LEU A 140 1.72 0.27 -4.46
CA LEU A 140 1.78 -0.67 -3.36
C LEU A 140 2.04 -2.08 -3.88
N ASN A 141 2.75 -2.86 -3.07
CA ASN A 141 2.86 -4.30 -3.26
C ASN A 141 3.41 -4.71 -4.64
N GLU A 142 4.57 -4.15 -4.99
CA GLU A 142 5.16 -4.37 -6.32
C GLU A 142 5.55 -5.82 -6.58
N ASN A 143 5.47 -6.21 -7.84
CA ASN A 143 5.68 -7.56 -8.34
C ASN A 143 7.09 -7.77 -8.93
N PHE A 144 8.06 -6.97 -8.50
CA PHE A 144 9.48 -7.07 -8.82
C PHE A 144 10.32 -6.85 -7.56
N ALA A 145 11.59 -7.24 -7.59
CA ALA A 145 12.45 -7.17 -6.42
C ALA A 145 12.85 -5.73 -6.10
N THR A 146 12.49 -5.25 -4.92
CA THR A 146 12.84 -3.92 -4.43
C THR A 146 12.98 -3.94 -2.91
N ALA A 147 13.70 -2.98 -2.34
CA ALA A 147 13.78 -2.81 -0.90
C ALA A 147 12.40 -2.62 -0.25
N ARG A 148 11.41 -2.11 -1.01
CA ARG A 148 10.03 -1.90 -0.53
C ARG A 148 9.32 -3.21 -0.20
N SER A 149 9.62 -4.30 -0.92
CA SER A 149 9.06 -5.64 -0.69
C SER A 149 9.36 -6.15 0.71
N LEU A 150 10.45 -5.69 1.34
CA LEU A 150 10.81 -6.04 2.72
C LEU A 150 10.47 -4.92 3.72
N ALA A 151 10.70 -3.66 3.36
CA ALA A 151 10.51 -2.53 4.27
C ALA A 151 9.02 -2.32 4.65
N PHE A 152 8.11 -2.43 3.69
CA PHE A 152 6.67 -2.28 3.94
C PHE A 152 6.12 -3.29 4.95
N PRO A 153 6.30 -4.61 4.79
CA PRO A 153 5.81 -5.56 5.79
C PRO A 153 6.46 -5.38 7.17
N LEU A 154 7.77 -5.08 7.24
CA LEU A 154 8.44 -4.80 8.52
C LEU A 154 7.85 -3.58 9.22
N ALA A 155 7.52 -2.53 8.49
CA ALA A 155 6.84 -1.35 9.02
C ALA A 155 5.41 -1.68 9.50
N LEU A 156 4.67 -2.56 8.80
CA LEU A 156 3.36 -3.01 9.24
C LEU A 156 3.44 -3.94 10.46
N PHE A 157 4.46 -4.80 10.56
CA PHE A 157 4.74 -5.57 11.78
C PHE A 157 5.00 -4.64 12.95
N ALA A 158 5.73 -3.54 12.76
CA ALA A 158 5.99 -2.57 13.81
C ALA A 158 4.69 -2.01 14.41
N ILE A 159 3.77 -1.59 13.55
CA ILE A 159 2.44 -1.09 13.89
C ILE A 159 1.59 -2.18 14.56
N ALA A 160 1.63 -3.41 14.05
CA ALA A 160 0.89 -4.52 14.60
C ALA A 160 1.36 -4.90 16.01
N PHE A 161 2.68 -5.00 16.23
CA PHE A 161 3.25 -5.29 17.54
C PHE A 161 3.01 -4.15 18.52
N ASP A 162 3.14 -2.89 18.09
CA ASP A 162 2.81 -1.75 18.93
C ASP A 162 1.33 -1.78 19.37
N ASN A 163 0.42 -2.06 18.44
CA ASN A 163 -1.00 -2.15 18.76
C ASN A 163 -1.33 -3.33 19.69
N ALA A 164 -0.54 -4.41 19.63
CA ALA A 164 -0.61 -5.54 20.55
C ALA A 164 0.05 -5.29 21.93
N GLY A 165 0.52 -4.06 22.21
CA GLY A 165 1.20 -3.72 23.45
C GLY A 165 2.65 -4.18 23.53
N ARG A 166 3.22 -4.70 22.43
CA ARG A 166 4.60 -5.20 22.34
C ARG A 166 5.53 -4.14 21.77
N ALA A 167 5.65 -3.02 22.49
CA ALA A 167 6.39 -1.84 22.05
C ALA A 167 7.83 -2.12 21.59
N GLY A 168 8.57 -2.98 22.31
CA GLY A 168 9.94 -3.34 21.96
C GLY A 168 10.06 -4.05 20.61
N MET A 169 9.21 -5.06 20.37
CA MET A 169 9.15 -5.74 19.06
C MET A 169 8.70 -4.78 17.95
N GLY A 170 7.80 -3.85 18.28
CA GLY A 170 7.38 -2.77 17.39
C GLY A 170 8.57 -1.89 16.97
N ALA A 171 9.35 -1.41 17.93
CA ALA A 171 10.53 -0.59 17.68
C ALA A 171 11.60 -1.32 16.86
N VAL A 172 11.91 -2.58 17.20
CA VAL A 172 12.86 -3.40 16.41
C VAL A 172 12.39 -3.54 14.97
N SER A 173 11.10 -3.85 14.76
CA SER A 173 10.55 -3.99 13.40
C SER A 173 10.58 -2.67 12.62
N ALA A 174 10.32 -1.53 13.27
CA ALA A 174 10.40 -0.21 12.66
C ALA A 174 11.85 0.14 12.28
N LEU A 175 12.81 -0.14 13.15
CA LEU A 175 14.23 0.07 12.88
C LEU A 175 14.72 -0.81 11.72
N LEU A 176 14.31 -2.08 11.68
CA LEU A 176 14.60 -2.96 10.55
C LEU A 176 13.97 -2.46 9.26
N ALA A 177 12.72 -1.98 9.30
CA ALA A 177 12.07 -1.37 8.13
C ALA A 177 12.85 -0.15 7.62
N THR A 178 13.27 0.73 8.52
CA THR A 178 14.10 1.91 8.20
C THR A 178 15.45 1.48 7.64
N ALA A 179 16.07 0.46 8.21
CA ALA A 179 17.36 -0.04 7.73
C ALA A 179 17.23 -0.68 6.34
N MET A 180 16.12 -1.36 6.03
CA MET A 180 15.85 -1.88 4.68
C MET A 180 15.57 -0.76 3.68
N HIS A 181 14.76 0.23 4.05
CA HIS A 181 14.46 1.36 3.18
C HIS A 181 14.24 2.64 4.01
N PRO A 182 15.25 3.51 4.19
CA PRO A 182 15.17 4.64 5.12
C PRO A 182 13.97 5.56 4.89
N LEU A 183 13.73 5.93 3.63
CA LEU A 183 12.65 6.84 3.24
C LEU A 183 11.23 6.29 3.48
N LEU A 184 11.06 4.97 3.65
CA LEU A 184 9.75 4.33 3.80
C LEU A 184 9.55 3.76 5.20
N GLY A 185 10.58 3.15 5.77
CA GLY A 185 10.53 2.54 7.10
C GLY A 185 10.42 3.57 8.23
N ILE A 186 11.03 4.75 8.06
CA ILE A 186 11.05 5.80 9.09
C ILE A 186 9.65 6.20 9.55
N TRP A 187 8.67 6.14 8.66
CA TRP A 187 7.30 6.51 8.97
C TRP A 187 6.65 5.61 10.02
N SER A 188 6.98 4.31 10.05
CA SER A 188 6.49 3.41 11.10
C SER A 188 7.07 3.75 12.47
N LEU A 189 8.34 4.18 12.53
CA LEU A 189 8.97 4.67 13.74
C LEU A 189 8.30 5.96 14.21
N LEU A 190 8.07 6.91 13.31
CA LEU A 190 7.38 8.17 13.60
C LEU A 190 5.94 7.95 14.07
N VAL A 191 5.21 7.00 13.48
CA VAL A 191 3.88 6.60 13.96
C VAL A 191 3.95 6.06 15.40
N GLY A 192 4.90 5.15 15.67
CA GLY A 192 5.09 4.58 17.02
C GLY A 192 5.42 5.63 18.07
N ILE A 193 6.35 6.54 17.77
CA ILE A 193 6.70 7.66 18.65
C ILE A 193 5.49 8.58 18.84
N SER A 194 4.86 8.99 17.73
CA SER A 194 3.78 9.98 17.76
C SER A 194 2.55 9.49 18.51
N ARG A 195 2.26 8.18 18.45
CA ARG A 195 1.15 7.57 19.21
C ARG A 195 1.35 7.70 20.72
N ARG A 196 2.58 7.78 21.21
CA ARG A 196 2.91 7.85 22.65
C ARG A 196 3.05 9.27 23.17
N LEU A 197 3.40 10.22 22.30
CA LEU A 197 3.54 11.62 22.67
C LEU A 197 2.17 12.27 22.87
N PRO A 198 1.94 13.05 23.94
CA PRO A 198 0.77 13.90 24.05
C PRO A 198 0.65 14.89 22.88
N ASP A 199 -0.57 15.25 22.50
CA ASP A 199 -0.82 16.01 21.27
C ASP A 199 -0.09 17.37 21.24
N ARG A 200 0.03 18.06 22.39
CA ARG A 200 0.82 19.29 22.53
C ARG A 200 2.29 19.13 22.15
N TRP A 201 2.88 17.95 22.43
CA TRP A 201 4.26 17.66 22.09
C TRP A 201 4.43 17.32 20.62
N LEU A 202 3.43 16.72 19.97
CA LEU A 202 3.46 16.53 18.51
C LEU A 202 3.54 17.87 17.79
N ILE A 203 2.71 18.84 18.23
CA ILE A 203 2.70 20.19 17.68
C ILE A 203 4.05 20.88 17.96
N ALA A 204 4.53 20.83 19.20
CA ALA A 204 5.79 21.47 19.59
C ALA A 204 7.00 20.89 18.84
N VAL A 205 7.10 19.56 18.72
CA VAL A 205 8.17 18.89 17.97
C VAL A 205 8.07 19.20 16.48
N GLY A 206 6.86 19.18 15.90
CA GLY A 206 6.63 19.56 14.51
C GLY A 206 7.06 21.00 14.23
N ALA A 207 6.68 21.94 15.09
CA ALA A 207 7.08 23.34 14.99
C ALA A 207 8.60 23.51 15.13
N LEU A 208 9.23 22.82 16.09
CA LEU A 208 10.68 22.84 16.26
C LEU A 208 11.41 22.31 15.02
N LEU A 209 10.99 21.16 14.48
CA LEU A 209 11.58 20.60 13.26
C LEU A 209 11.42 21.54 12.06
N PHE A 210 10.28 22.22 11.94
CA PHE A 210 10.06 23.23 10.91
C PHE A 210 11.01 24.43 11.05
N ILE A 211 11.18 24.95 12.28
CA ILE A 211 12.12 26.04 12.56
C ILE A 211 13.56 25.61 12.25
N LEU A 212 13.99 24.45 12.72
CA LEU A 212 15.34 23.93 12.48
C LEU A 212 15.60 23.72 10.99
N LEU A 213 14.64 23.16 10.25
CA LEU A 213 14.74 23.01 8.81
C LEU A 213 14.86 24.38 8.12
N SER A 214 14.04 25.34 8.52
CA SER A 214 14.08 26.70 7.96
C SER A 214 15.43 27.38 8.21
N LEU A 215 15.96 27.27 9.43
CA LEU A 215 17.28 27.80 9.78
C LEU A 215 18.39 27.10 9.00
N ALA A 216 18.32 25.78 8.81
CA ALA A 216 19.29 25.03 8.02
C ALA A 216 19.29 25.45 6.54
N VAL A 217 18.11 25.71 5.97
CA VAL A 217 17.97 26.23 4.61
C VAL A 217 18.53 27.64 4.50
N LEU A 218 18.18 28.54 5.43
CA LEU A 218 18.65 29.94 5.41
C LEU A 218 20.16 30.06 5.65
N SER A 219 20.74 29.19 6.48
CA SER A 219 22.17 29.22 6.80
C SER A 219 23.04 28.54 5.75
N GLY A 220 22.46 27.73 4.84
CA GLY A 220 23.23 27.05 3.79
C GLY A 220 24.30 26.09 4.33
N VAL A 221 24.15 25.57 5.55
CA VAL A 221 25.17 24.77 6.27
C VAL A 221 25.65 23.55 5.48
N SER A 222 24.83 23.00 4.58
CA SER A 222 25.21 21.91 3.68
C SER A 222 24.52 22.05 2.33
N PRO A 223 25.15 21.58 1.23
CA PRO A 223 24.53 21.52 -0.10
C PRO A 223 23.17 20.84 -0.11
N SER A 224 22.90 19.91 0.80
CA SER A 224 21.59 19.26 0.91
C SER A 224 20.49 20.22 1.33
N PHE A 225 20.78 21.29 2.07
CA PHE A 225 19.78 22.28 2.49
C PHE A 225 19.66 23.45 1.51
N GLN A 226 20.41 23.45 0.41
CA GLN A 226 20.33 24.49 -0.60
C GLN A 226 19.04 24.35 -1.42
N VAL A 227 18.50 25.50 -1.81
CA VAL A 227 17.45 25.59 -2.83
C VAL A 227 18.11 25.33 -4.18
N MET A 228 17.54 24.44 -4.99
CA MET A 228 18.04 24.15 -6.34
C MET A 228 18.07 25.43 -7.18
N ASP A 229 19.16 25.67 -7.91
CA ASP A 229 19.15 26.72 -8.93
C ASP A 229 18.26 26.34 -10.11
N ALA A 230 17.90 27.31 -10.94
CA ALA A 230 16.95 27.13 -12.03
C ALA A 230 17.39 26.07 -13.06
N LEU A 231 18.70 25.92 -13.31
CA LEU A 231 19.21 24.94 -14.26
C LEU A 231 19.11 23.53 -13.67
N TRP A 232 19.56 23.35 -12.42
CA TRP A 232 19.45 22.09 -11.72
C TRP A 232 17.99 21.64 -11.58
N GLU A 233 17.13 22.55 -11.12
CA GLU A 233 15.70 22.31 -10.99
C GLU A 233 15.10 21.87 -12.33
N ALA A 234 15.32 22.62 -13.42
CA ALA A 234 14.79 22.26 -14.74
C ALA A 234 15.25 20.88 -15.22
N ARG A 235 16.50 20.50 -14.94
CA ARG A 235 17.03 19.16 -15.27
C ARG A 235 16.36 18.06 -14.45
N VAL A 236 16.15 18.28 -13.14
CA VAL A 236 15.48 17.30 -12.29
C VAL A 236 14.02 17.16 -12.68
N ARG A 237 13.29 18.27 -12.90
CA ARG A 237 11.91 18.25 -13.40
C ARG A 237 11.82 17.48 -14.71
N GLN A 238 12.77 17.64 -15.63
CA GLN A 238 12.78 16.91 -16.90
C GLN A 238 12.96 15.39 -16.77
N LYS A 239 13.66 14.93 -15.74
CA LYS A 239 14.11 13.53 -15.64
C LYS A 239 13.47 12.73 -14.51
N ALA A 240 12.92 13.38 -13.49
CA ALA A 240 12.47 12.75 -12.26
C ALA A 240 11.01 13.10 -11.95
N LEU A 241 10.09 12.34 -12.57
CA LEU A 241 8.67 12.61 -12.60
C LEU A 241 8.00 12.75 -11.23
N ASP A 242 8.48 12.08 -10.18
CA ASP A 242 7.85 12.06 -8.85
C ASP A 242 8.60 12.86 -7.78
N VAL A 243 9.67 13.56 -8.15
CA VAL A 243 10.38 14.43 -7.20
C VAL A 243 9.54 15.66 -6.87
N PHE A 244 8.88 16.22 -7.88
CA PHE A 244 8.08 17.43 -7.79
C PHE A 244 6.59 17.13 -7.88
N ALA A 245 5.78 17.85 -7.11
CA ALA A 245 4.33 17.83 -7.22
C ALA A 245 3.86 18.48 -8.54
N GLY A 246 3.11 17.73 -9.37
CA GLY A 246 2.32 18.28 -10.47
C GLY A 246 3.05 18.60 -11.79
N ASP A 247 4.32 18.24 -11.97
CA ASP A 247 5.10 18.65 -13.15
C ASP A 247 4.81 17.92 -14.46
N TRP A 248 4.14 16.76 -14.42
CA TRP A 248 3.92 15.90 -15.60
C TRP A 248 2.51 15.31 -15.66
N GLY A 249 1.59 15.93 -14.93
CA GLY A 249 0.22 15.47 -14.78
C GLY A 249 -0.49 16.23 -13.68
N GLN A 250 -1.80 16.05 -13.58
CA GLN A 250 -2.55 16.59 -12.46
C GLN A 250 -2.06 15.91 -11.18
N LEU A 251 -1.71 16.71 -10.16
CA LEU A 251 -1.52 16.24 -8.79
C LEU A 251 -2.66 15.26 -8.48
N ALA A 252 -2.35 14.07 -7.95
CA ALA A 252 -3.35 13.06 -7.64
C ALA A 252 -4.17 13.43 -6.39
N THR A 253 -4.58 14.70 -6.28
CA THR A 253 -5.16 15.35 -5.11
C THR A 253 -6.34 14.57 -4.58
N ASP A 254 -7.28 14.17 -5.44
CA ASP A 254 -8.46 13.44 -5.01
C ASP A 254 -8.09 12.11 -4.33
N ARG A 255 -7.17 11.36 -4.93
CA ARG A 255 -6.68 10.09 -4.38
C ARG A 255 -5.92 10.30 -3.06
N ILE A 256 -5.09 11.33 -2.98
CA ILE A 256 -4.34 11.67 -1.77
C ILE A 256 -5.31 12.01 -0.64
N LEU A 257 -6.23 12.94 -0.90
CA LEU A 257 -7.23 13.38 0.07
C LEU A 257 -8.12 12.23 0.52
N PHE A 258 -8.47 11.32 -0.39
CA PHE A 258 -9.26 10.14 -0.07
C PHE A 258 -8.62 9.27 1.01
N TRP A 259 -7.34 8.91 0.88
CA TRP A 259 -6.69 8.03 1.86
C TRP A 259 -6.42 8.74 3.19
N VAL A 260 -6.13 10.03 3.16
CA VAL A 260 -6.02 10.87 4.38
C VAL A 260 -7.38 10.97 5.08
N ALA A 261 -8.44 11.25 4.32
CA ALA A 261 -9.80 11.34 4.83
C ALA A 261 -10.33 9.99 5.33
N ALA A 262 -9.97 8.88 4.68
CA ALA A 262 -10.27 7.52 5.16
C ALA A 262 -9.65 7.26 6.54
N CYS A 263 -8.38 7.62 6.74
CA CYS A 263 -7.75 7.55 8.05
C CYS A 263 -8.44 8.48 9.06
N TRP A 264 -8.78 9.71 8.67
CA TRP A 264 -9.53 10.62 9.56
C TRP A 264 -10.91 10.05 9.95
N ALA A 265 -11.65 9.47 9.01
CA ALA A 265 -12.89 8.77 9.28
C ALA A 265 -12.70 7.63 10.30
N GLY A 266 -11.63 6.83 10.17
CA GLY A 266 -11.22 5.84 11.19
C GLY A 266 -10.97 6.46 12.57
N GLY A 267 -10.32 7.62 12.60
CA GLY A 267 -10.11 8.40 13.81
C GLY A 267 -11.39 8.82 14.51
N ARG A 268 -12.46 9.10 13.75
CA ARG A 268 -13.75 9.56 14.26
C ARG A 268 -14.70 8.41 14.62
N PHE A 269 -14.84 7.45 13.72
CA PHE A 269 -15.88 6.42 13.76
C PHE A 269 -15.35 5.01 14.08
N GLY A 270 -14.04 4.77 13.93
CA GLY A 270 -13.42 3.48 14.20
C GLY A 270 -13.41 3.12 15.70
N ALA A 271 -12.92 1.91 16.00
CA ALA A 271 -12.82 1.42 17.37
C ALA A 271 -11.93 2.33 18.21
N ALA A 272 -12.34 2.65 19.44
CA ALA A 272 -11.63 3.59 20.32
C ALA A 272 -10.13 3.30 20.45
N ARG A 273 -9.76 2.01 20.51
CA ARG A 273 -8.35 1.55 20.57
C ARG A 273 -7.49 1.94 19.37
N ASN A 274 -8.10 2.07 18.17
CA ASN A 274 -7.39 2.32 16.91
C ASN A 274 -7.45 3.79 16.48
N ARG A 275 -8.37 4.60 17.03
CA ARG A 275 -8.61 5.99 16.58
C ARG A 275 -7.33 6.81 16.50
N ARG A 276 -6.50 6.72 17.54
CA ARG A 276 -5.24 7.49 17.62
C ARG A 276 -4.27 7.14 16.50
N ILE A 277 -4.16 5.86 16.11
CA ILE A 277 -3.21 5.47 15.06
C ILE A 277 -3.66 6.00 13.69
N TYR A 278 -4.96 5.98 13.41
CA TYR A 278 -5.48 6.53 12.18
C TYR A 278 -5.28 8.05 12.09
N LEU A 279 -5.56 8.78 13.19
CA LEU A 279 -5.36 10.23 13.25
C LEU A 279 -3.90 10.63 13.07
N VAL A 280 -2.97 9.91 13.72
CA VAL A 280 -1.53 10.16 13.58
C VAL A 280 -1.09 9.99 12.12
N VAL A 281 -1.55 8.92 11.46
CA VAL A 281 -1.18 8.65 10.06
C VAL A 281 -1.80 9.67 9.12
N ALA A 282 -3.05 10.08 9.35
CA ALA A 282 -3.70 11.15 8.60
C ALA A 282 -2.92 12.47 8.73
N LEU A 283 -2.54 12.84 9.97
CA LEU A 283 -1.79 14.05 10.26
C LEU A 283 -0.40 14.05 9.60
N LEU A 284 0.38 12.98 9.79
CA LEU A 284 1.71 12.83 9.19
C LEU A 284 1.63 12.90 7.66
N SER A 285 0.61 12.27 7.07
CA SER A 285 0.42 12.29 5.62
C SER A 285 0.03 13.66 5.08
N ALA A 286 -0.90 14.36 5.75
CA ALA A 286 -1.28 15.72 5.38
C ALA A 286 -0.08 16.67 5.44
N TRP A 287 0.69 16.64 6.53
CA TRP A 287 1.89 17.47 6.68
C TRP A 287 2.95 17.16 5.65
N ALA A 288 3.26 15.88 5.42
CA ALA A 288 4.30 15.49 4.48
C ALA A 288 3.95 15.83 3.03
N VAL A 289 2.67 15.69 2.66
CA VAL A 289 2.17 16.13 1.35
C VAL A 289 2.24 17.65 1.23
N LEU A 290 1.80 18.40 2.24
CA LEU A 290 1.87 19.86 2.25
C LEU A 290 3.31 20.35 2.10
N LEU A 291 4.24 19.79 2.89
CA LEU A 291 5.67 20.10 2.79
C LEU A 291 6.22 19.80 1.39
N SER A 292 5.83 18.66 0.82
CA SER A 292 6.26 18.28 -0.53
C SER A 292 5.74 19.24 -1.59
N GLN A 293 4.48 19.66 -1.50
CA GLN A 293 3.90 20.67 -2.40
C GLN A 293 4.60 22.02 -2.23
N ILE A 294 4.82 22.46 -0.98
CA ILE A 294 5.47 23.74 -0.72
C ILE A 294 6.85 23.80 -1.36
N CYS A 295 7.65 22.76 -1.13
CA CYS A 295 8.98 22.70 -1.71
C CYS A 295 8.94 22.47 -3.23
N SER A 296 7.91 21.82 -3.77
CA SER A 296 7.80 21.62 -5.23
C SER A 296 7.46 22.90 -5.98
N TYR A 297 6.69 23.81 -5.39
CA TYR A 297 6.22 25.02 -6.09
C TYR A 297 7.00 26.29 -5.76
N TRP A 298 7.49 26.43 -4.52
CA TRP A 298 8.07 27.70 -4.06
C TRP A 298 9.53 27.59 -3.61
N PHE A 299 9.92 26.48 -2.98
CA PHE A 299 11.25 26.33 -2.38
C PHE A 299 11.82 24.93 -2.63
N PRO A 300 12.40 24.64 -3.81
CA PRO A 300 12.94 23.31 -4.16
C PRO A 300 14.21 22.99 -3.36
N VAL A 301 14.05 22.79 -2.06
CA VAL A 301 15.14 22.43 -1.13
C VAL A 301 15.57 21.01 -1.44
N SER A 302 16.87 20.85 -1.78
CA SER A 302 17.40 19.59 -2.30
C SER A 302 17.11 18.38 -1.41
N LEU A 303 17.32 18.51 -0.08
CA LEU A 303 17.07 17.44 0.87
C LEU A 303 15.61 17.01 0.88
N ILE A 304 14.67 17.96 0.85
CA ILE A 304 13.23 17.65 0.87
C ILE A 304 12.82 16.96 -0.43
N MET A 305 13.34 17.44 -1.57
CA MET A 305 13.13 16.82 -2.88
C MET A 305 13.71 15.40 -2.95
N GLN A 306 14.83 15.13 -2.28
CA GLN A 306 15.45 13.79 -2.21
C GLN A 306 14.73 12.85 -1.23
N VAL A 307 14.35 13.35 -0.06
CA VAL A 307 13.68 12.55 0.99
C VAL A 307 12.25 12.18 0.58
N GLN A 308 11.59 13.04 -0.21
CA GLN A 308 10.23 12.84 -0.71
C GLN A 308 9.23 12.53 0.43
N PRO A 309 8.97 13.48 1.35
CA PRO A 309 8.17 13.22 2.54
C PRO A 309 6.80 12.62 2.24
N TRP A 310 6.17 13.01 1.12
CA TRP A 310 4.91 12.47 0.63
C TRP A 310 4.88 10.94 0.56
N ARG A 311 6.03 10.26 0.54
CA ARG A 311 6.11 8.79 0.58
C ARG A 311 5.34 8.17 1.75
N VAL A 312 5.15 8.87 2.88
CA VAL A 312 4.28 8.41 3.99
C VAL A 312 2.87 7.99 3.55
N LEU A 313 2.39 8.49 2.40
CA LEU A 313 1.10 8.14 1.83
C LEU A 313 0.90 6.63 1.68
N TRP A 314 1.97 5.83 1.49
CA TRP A 314 1.85 4.37 1.45
C TRP A 314 1.16 3.81 2.71
N LEU A 315 1.46 4.37 3.90
CA LEU A 315 0.80 4.01 5.16
C LEU A 315 -0.65 4.46 5.19
N ALA A 316 -0.95 5.67 4.69
CA ALA A 316 -2.32 6.16 4.63
C ALA A 316 -3.19 5.32 3.70
N VAL A 317 -2.64 4.82 2.57
CA VAL A 317 -3.37 3.90 1.69
C VAL A 317 -3.70 2.61 2.44
N VAL A 318 -2.72 1.96 3.06
CA VAL A 318 -2.93 0.70 3.78
C VAL A 318 -3.87 0.89 4.96
N LEU A 319 -3.56 1.82 5.86
CA LEU A 319 -4.39 2.05 7.05
C LEU A 319 -5.72 2.70 6.74
N GLY A 320 -5.87 3.36 5.60
CA GLY A 320 -7.15 3.85 5.10
C GLY A 320 -8.14 2.71 4.86
N VAL A 321 -7.70 1.60 4.22
CA VAL A 321 -8.53 0.40 4.05
C VAL A 321 -9.00 -0.15 5.40
N PHE A 322 -8.10 -0.21 6.39
CA PHE A 322 -8.40 -0.70 7.74
C PHE A 322 -9.34 0.26 8.48
N ALA A 323 -9.10 1.57 8.35
CA ALA A 323 -9.92 2.63 8.92
C ALA A 323 -11.35 2.59 8.41
N LEU A 324 -11.52 2.37 7.10
CA LEU A 324 -12.83 2.24 6.46
C LEU A 324 -13.54 0.96 6.89
N SER A 325 -12.83 -0.16 6.92
CA SER A 325 -13.34 -1.43 7.47
C SER A 325 -13.79 -1.29 8.93
N ASP A 326 -12.99 -0.64 9.77
CA ASP A 326 -13.28 -0.43 11.19
C ASP A 326 -14.48 0.49 11.36
N SER A 327 -14.48 1.64 10.69
CA SER A 327 -15.56 2.63 10.74
C SER A 327 -16.90 2.04 10.29
N ALA A 328 -16.91 1.35 9.15
CA ALA A 328 -18.12 0.72 8.65
C ALA A 328 -18.59 -0.42 9.57
N TRP A 329 -17.66 -1.18 10.18
CA TRP A 329 -18.05 -2.14 11.21
C TRP A 329 -18.70 -1.46 12.42
N GLN A 330 -18.10 -0.41 12.97
CA GLN A 330 -18.66 0.28 14.15
C GLN A 330 -20.01 0.96 13.87
N LEU A 331 -20.17 1.58 12.71
CA LEU A 331 -21.39 2.32 12.35
C LEU A 331 -22.57 1.40 12.04
N PHE A 332 -22.32 0.27 11.37
CA PHE A 332 -23.40 -0.56 10.82
C PHE A 332 -23.68 -1.85 11.60
N THR A 333 -22.84 -2.29 12.54
CA THR A 333 -23.06 -3.59 13.23
C THR A 333 -23.85 -3.53 14.54
N THR A 334 -24.45 -2.39 14.89
CA THR A 334 -25.44 -2.34 15.98
C THR A 334 -26.61 -3.29 15.75
N HIS A 335 -26.87 -3.72 14.52
CA HIS A 335 -27.72 -4.88 14.19
C HIS A 335 -26.92 -5.92 13.38
N ARG A 336 -26.89 -7.19 13.84
CA ARG A 336 -26.08 -8.32 13.32
C ARG A 336 -26.27 -8.68 11.82
N ARG A 337 -26.98 -7.89 11.01
CA ARG A 337 -27.43 -8.23 9.64
C ARG A 337 -26.96 -7.27 8.54
N ASP A 338 -26.09 -6.31 8.85
CA ASP A 338 -25.79 -5.13 8.01
C ASP A 338 -24.44 -5.17 7.27
N ILE A 339 -23.91 -6.37 6.99
CA ILE A 339 -22.71 -6.61 6.17
C ILE A 339 -22.77 -5.93 4.77
N TYR A 340 -23.98 -5.60 4.32
CA TYR A 340 -24.30 -4.95 3.06
C TYR A 340 -23.83 -3.50 2.96
N TRP A 341 -23.67 -2.79 4.09
CA TRP A 341 -23.14 -1.42 4.10
C TRP A 341 -21.63 -1.37 4.04
N LEU A 342 -20.94 -2.36 4.60
CA LEU A 342 -19.51 -2.60 4.36
C LEU A 342 -19.24 -2.89 2.89
N LEU A 343 -20.14 -3.66 2.26
CA LEU A 343 -20.12 -3.93 0.82
C LEU A 343 -20.39 -2.69 -0.02
N LEU A 344 -21.36 -1.86 0.35
CA LEU A 344 -21.63 -0.60 -0.35
C LEU A 344 -20.49 0.41 -0.18
N ALA A 345 -19.90 0.51 1.02
CA ALA A 345 -18.72 1.32 1.25
C ALA A 345 -17.55 0.82 0.38
N ALA A 346 -17.29 -0.49 0.35
CA ALA A 346 -16.30 -1.10 -0.54
C ALA A 346 -16.59 -0.79 -2.02
N VAL A 347 -17.85 -0.85 -2.46
CA VAL A 347 -18.23 -0.47 -3.83
C VAL A 347 -17.94 1.02 -4.08
N LEU A 348 -18.36 1.93 -3.19
CA LEU A 348 -18.16 3.38 -3.33
C LEU A 348 -16.67 3.78 -3.33
N LEU A 349 -15.84 3.10 -2.53
CA LEU A 349 -14.40 3.32 -2.46
C LEU A 349 -13.68 2.97 -3.79
N PHE A 350 -14.28 2.13 -4.62
CA PHE A 350 -13.67 1.65 -5.87
C PHE A 350 -14.36 2.17 -7.13
N THR A 351 -15.63 2.59 -7.07
CA THR A 351 -16.38 3.06 -8.24
C THR A 351 -16.20 4.55 -8.53
N LEU A 352 -15.99 5.37 -7.50
CA LEU A 352 -15.98 6.83 -7.62
C LEU A 352 -14.53 7.31 -7.63
N ARG A 353 -13.90 7.32 -8.81
CA ARG A 353 -12.48 7.65 -8.97
C ARG A 353 -12.20 9.16 -8.92
N THR A 354 -13.22 9.98 -9.14
CA THR A 354 -13.11 11.43 -9.24
C THR A 354 -13.97 12.11 -8.18
N HIS A 355 -13.36 13.06 -7.48
CA HIS A 355 -13.93 13.88 -6.40
C HIS A 355 -14.31 13.12 -5.12
N CYS A 356 -13.97 11.84 -4.99
CA CYS A 356 -14.32 11.05 -3.82
C CYS A 356 -13.61 11.51 -2.56
N GLY A 357 -12.33 11.83 -2.68
CA GLY A 357 -11.54 12.36 -1.59
C GLY A 357 -12.05 13.72 -1.14
N LEU A 358 -12.40 14.59 -2.10
CA LEU A 358 -12.99 15.89 -1.81
C LEU A 358 -14.36 15.77 -1.13
N ILE A 359 -15.22 14.88 -1.62
CA ILE A 359 -16.55 14.64 -1.02
C ILE A 359 -16.39 14.06 0.39
N LEU A 360 -15.55 13.03 0.57
CA LEU A 360 -15.34 12.42 1.87
C LEU A 360 -14.77 13.43 2.88
N LEU A 361 -13.78 14.22 2.46
CA LEU A 361 -13.20 15.27 3.28
C LEU A 361 -14.24 16.33 3.63
N ALA A 362 -15.03 16.81 2.66
CA ALA A 362 -16.08 17.78 2.90
C ALA A 362 -17.13 17.26 3.88
N LEU A 363 -17.55 16.00 3.74
CA LEU A 363 -18.50 15.37 4.66
C LEU A 363 -17.95 15.24 6.08
N LEU A 364 -16.64 14.98 6.23
CA LEU A 364 -15.98 14.94 7.53
C LEU A 364 -15.84 16.34 8.15
N VAL A 365 -15.46 17.34 7.36
CA VAL A 365 -15.31 18.73 7.80
C VAL A 365 -16.65 19.32 8.24
N LEU A 366 -17.72 19.02 7.52
CA LEU A 366 -19.07 19.53 7.81
C LEU A 366 -19.76 18.79 8.98
N ASP A 367 -19.07 17.88 9.67
CA ASP A 367 -19.61 16.96 10.68
C ASP A 367 -20.94 16.32 10.25
N ALA A 368 -21.06 16.03 8.95
CA ALA A 368 -22.24 15.42 8.33
C ALA A 368 -22.40 13.94 8.72
N ALA A 369 -21.80 13.51 9.83
CA ALA A 369 -22.00 12.21 10.46
C ALA A 369 -23.50 11.92 10.68
N GLY A 370 -24.26 12.97 11.03
CA GLY A 370 -25.72 12.90 11.14
C GLY A 370 -26.40 12.55 9.80
N LEU A 371 -25.92 13.10 8.68
CA LEU A 371 -26.43 12.80 7.34
C LEU A 371 -26.07 11.37 6.91
N PHE A 372 -24.85 10.90 7.19
CA PHE A 372 -24.45 9.52 6.92
C PHE A 372 -25.30 8.50 7.71
N LEU A 373 -25.53 8.78 9.00
CA LEU A 373 -26.39 7.96 9.84
C LEU A 373 -27.85 8.03 9.37
N ALA A 374 -28.32 9.20 8.93
CA ALA A 374 -29.66 9.39 8.38
C ALA A 374 -29.86 8.65 7.06
N LEU A 375 -28.88 8.68 6.14
CA LEU A 375 -28.90 7.93 4.88
C LEU A 375 -28.85 6.41 5.10
N GLY A 376 -28.02 5.96 6.04
CA GLY A 376 -27.99 4.55 6.46
C GLY A 376 -29.33 4.08 7.04
N LYS A 377 -30.02 4.96 7.80
CA LYS A 377 -31.37 4.71 8.32
C LYS A 377 -32.45 4.79 7.23
N ALA A 378 -32.32 5.69 6.26
CA ALA A 378 -33.28 5.86 5.15
C ALA A 378 -33.19 4.72 4.12
N GLY A 379 -32.01 4.12 3.94
CA GLY A 379 -31.78 2.94 3.08
C GLY A 379 -32.48 1.64 3.55
N PHE A 380 -33.23 1.68 4.65
CA PHE A 380 -33.99 0.54 5.20
C PHE A 380 -35.00 -0.06 4.20
N MET A 381 -35.40 0.69 3.16
CA MET A 381 -36.42 0.26 2.18
C MET A 381 -35.95 -0.70 1.05
N GLN A 382 -34.65 -0.97 0.85
CA GLN A 382 -34.22 -1.86 -0.27
C GLN A 382 -33.26 -3.00 0.12
N ARG A 383 -33.46 -3.57 1.31
CA ARG A 383 -32.70 -4.72 1.84
C ARG A 383 -32.61 -5.95 0.92
N LYS A 384 -33.59 -6.15 0.02
CA LYS A 384 -33.57 -7.23 -0.97
C LYS A 384 -32.61 -6.91 -2.13
N LEU A 385 -32.58 -5.67 -2.61
CA LEU A 385 -31.76 -5.28 -3.75
C LEU A 385 -30.27 -5.38 -3.43
N VAL A 386 -29.84 -4.93 -2.25
CA VAL A 386 -28.41 -4.95 -1.85
C VAL A 386 -27.88 -6.38 -1.64
N ARG A 387 -28.76 -7.37 -1.40
CA ARG A 387 -28.36 -8.80 -1.33
C ARG A 387 -27.99 -9.37 -2.69
N TYR A 388 -28.70 -8.96 -3.73
CA TYR A 388 -28.51 -9.48 -5.08
C TYR A 388 -27.53 -8.63 -5.89
N LEU A 389 -27.39 -7.34 -5.56
CA LEU A 389 -26.45 -6.43 -6.20
C LEU A 389 -25.02 -7.02 -6.37
N PRO A 390 -24.41 -7.70 -5.36
CA PRO A 390 -23.14 -8.40 -5.54
C PRO A 390 -23.12 -9.42 -6.68
N ALA A 391 -24.11 -10.32 -6.67
CA ALA A 391 -24.21 -11.38 -7.65
C ALA A 391 -24.57 -10.82 -9.04
N THR A 392 -25.50 -9.88 -9.11
CA THR A 392 -25.91 -9.21 -10.35
C THR A 392 -24.74 -8.46 -10.98
N VAL A 393 -23.99 -7.69 -10.17
CA VAL A 393 -22.79 -6.98 -10.64
C VAL A 393 -21.73 -7.97 -11.12
N ALA A 394 -21.48 -9.06 -10.37
CA ALA A 394 -20.52 -10.08 -10.81
C ALA A 394 -20.93 -10.73 -12.13
N VAL A 395 -22.20 -11.11 -12.31
CA VAL A 395 -22.73 -11.74 -13.53
C VAL A 395 -22.66 -10.79 -14.72
N ILE A 396 -23.04 -9.52 -14.56
CA ILE A 396 -23.00 -8.52 -15.64
C ILE A 396 -21.55 -8.22 -16.07
N MET A 397 -20.60 -8.24 -15.14
CA MET A 397 -19.21 -7.86 -15.42
C MET A 397 -18.33 -9.04 -15.88
N MET A 398 -18.76 -10.29 -15.67
CA MET A 398 -18.01 -11.50 -16.03
C MET A 398 -17.71 -11.60 -17.54
N PRO A 399 -18.63 -11.28 -18.47
CA PRO A 399 -18.33 -11.27 -19.90
C PRO A 399 -17.26 -10.25 -20.28
N SER A 400 -17.29 -9.04 -19.72
CA SER A 400 -16.28 -8.00 -19.97
C SER A 400 -14.90 -8.42 -19.44
N CYS A 401 -14.89 -9.09 -18.29
CA CYS A 401 -13.70 -9.69 -17.70
C CYS A 401 -13.10 -10.78 -18.63
N LEU A 402 -13.92 -11.69 -19.14
CA LEU A 402 -13.48 -12.76 -20.06
C LEU A 402 -13.00 -12.20 -21.42
N LEU A 403 -13.70 -11.20 -21.97
CA LEU A 403 -13.32 -10.55 -23.22
C LEU A 403 -11.99 -9.82 -23.09
N MET A 404 -11.76 -9.10 -21.97
CA MET A 404 -10.47 -8.47 -21.70
C MET A 404 -9.35 -9.49 -21.52
N LEU A 405 -9.61 -10.61 -20.83
CA LEU A 405 -8.63 -11.69 -20.73
C LEU A 405 -8.23 -12.23 -22.09
N GLN A 406 -9.16 -12.30 -23.05
CA GLN A 406 -8.85 -12.69 -24.41
C GLN A 406 -8.02 -11.63 -25.15
N MET A 407 -8.34 -10.34 -24.97
CA MET A 407 -7.63 -9.22 -25.62
C MET A 407 -6.19 -9.06 -25.13
N ASP A 408 -5.93 -9.27 -23.83
CA ASP A 408 -4.60 -9.18 -23.22
C ASP A 408 -3.77 -10.48 -23.34
N GLY A 409 -4.22 -11.46 -24.13
CA GLY A 409 -3.53 -12.74 -24.29
C GLY A 409 -3.46 -13.57 -23.00
N LEU A 410 -4.52 -13.53 -22.20
CA LEU A 410 -4.69 -14.13 -20.87
C LEU A 410 -3.83 -13.51 -19.76
N ALA A 411 -3.24 -12.33 -19.98
CA ALA A 411 -2.48 -11.63 -18.96
C ALA A 411 -3.39 -10.75 -18.05
N ILE A 412 -3.91 -11.32 -16.96
CA ILE A 412 -4.68 -10.61 -15.90
C ILE A 412 -3.92 -9.38 -15.33
N GLY A 413 -2.59 -9.35 -15.47
CA GLY A 413 -1.71 -8.36 -14.85
C GLY A 413 -1.28 -7.19 -15.73
N ASN A 414 -1.91 -6.93 -16.88
CA ASN A 414 -1.43 -5.88 -17.77
C ASN A 414 -1.53 -4.48 -17.10
N PRO A 415 -0.45 -3.70 -16.96
CA PRO A 415 -0.50 -2.35 -16.37
C PRO A 415 -1.44 -1.37 -17.10
N TRP A 416 -1.88 -1.68 -18.33
CA TRP A 416 -2.86 -0.90 -19.09
C TRP A 416 -4.32 -1.05 -18.60
N PHE A 417 -4.58 -1.86 -17.57
CA PHE A 417 -5.88 -1.97 -16.87
C PHE A 417 -6.35 -0.68 -16.15
N VAL A 418 -5.77 0.47 -16.47
CA VAL A 418 -6.05 1.79 -15.85
C VAL A 418 -7.46 2.29 -16.18
N GLU A 419 -8.05 1.83 -17.28
CA GLU A 419 -9.29 2.41 -17.83
C GLU A 419 -10.59 1.81 -17.27
N TYR A 420 -10.57 0.59 -16.68
CA TYR A 420 -11.78 -0.08 -16.19
C TYR A 420 -11.68 -0.60 -14.73
N PRO A 421 -11.47 0.28 -13.75
CA PRO A 421 -11.26 -0.07 -12.34
C PRO A 421 -12.48 -0.73 -11.68
N LEU A 422 -13.69 -0.49 -12.19
CA LEU A 422 -14.92 -1.11 -11.70
C LEU A 422 -14.90 -2.63 -11.93
N ILE A 423 -14.62 -3.05 -13.17
CA ILE A 423 -14.53 -4.46 -13.56
C ILE A 423 -13.36 -5.13 -12.83
N LYS A 424 -12.21 -4.47 -12.73
CA LYS A 424 -11.06 -4.96 -11.93
C LYS A 424 -11.41 -5.11 -10.44
N GLY A 425 -12.12 -4.13 -9.89
CA GLY A 425 -12.61 -4.07 -8.51
C GLY A 425 -13.52 -5.23 -8.13
N LEU A 426 -14.39 -5.60 -9.07
CA LEU A 426 -15.47 -6.55 -8.86
C LEU A 426 -15.12 -7.98 -9.30
N ALA A 427 -14.37 -8.14 -10.39
CA ALA A 427 -14.04 -9.44 -10.97
C ALA A 427 -12.70 -10.01 -10.49
N PHE A 428 -11.69 -9.16 -10.28
CA PHE A 428 -10.34 -9.59 -9.86
C PHE A 428 -9.96 -9.16 -8.45
N GLY A 429 -10.93 -8.58 -7.72
CA GLY A 429 -10.79 -8.36 -6.29
C GLY A 429 -10.25 -7.02 -5.88
N GLY A 430 -10.43 -5.90 -6.59
CA GLY A 430 -10.29 -4.60 -5.91
C GLY A 430 -11.44 -4.35 -4.90
N GLY A 431 -11.53 -5.13 -3.83
CA GLY A 431 -12.31 -4.83 -2.62
C GLY A 431 -13.83 -5.01 -2.65
N GLY A 432 -14.50 -5.00 -3.79
CA GLY A 432 -15.92 -4.66 -3.81
C GLY A 432 -16.88 -5.63 -3.13
N LEU A 433 -16.92 -6.89 -3.56
CA LEU A 433 -18.05 -7.79 -3.25
C LEU A 433 -17.63 -9.24 -2.91
N ILE A 434 -16.67 -9.79 -3.66
CA ILE A 434 -16.22 -11.18 -3.46
C ILE A 434 -15.50 -11.39 -2.12
N PHE A 435 -14.82 -10.37 -1.59
CA PHE A 435 -14.14 -10.49 -0.29
C PHE A 435 -15.08 -10.47 0.88
N ALA A 436 -16.15 -9.68 0.83
CA ALA A 436 -17.16 -9.78 1.87
C ALA A 436 -17.96 -11.08 1.74
N PHE A 437 -18.11 -11.63 0.53
CA PHE A 437 -18.63 -12.98 0.35
C PHE A 437 -17.71 -14.01 1.01
N TRP A 438 -16.40 -13.97 0.78
CA TRP A 438 -15.44 -14.85 1.46
C TRP A 438 -15.45 -14.65 2.98
N ALA A 439 -15.50 -13.40 3.43
CA ALA A 439 -15.59 -13.03 4.84
C ALA A 439 -16.87 -13.58 5.49
N TRP A 440 -18.01 -13.45 4.81
CA TRP A 440 -19.28 -14.01 5.22
C TRP A 440 -19.22 -15.54 5.27
N LEU A 441 -18.71 -16.16 4.22
CA LEU A 441 -18.58 -17.62 4.13
C LEU A 441 -17.70 -18.14 5.27
N ALA A 442 -16.57 -17.47 5.57
CA ALA A 442 -15.66 -17.81 6.65
C ALA A 442 -16.31 -17.81 8.05
N THR A 443 -17.42 -17.09 8.25
CA THR A 443 -18.19 -17.12 9.51
C THR A 443 -19.16 -18.30 9.63
N ARG A 444 -19.36 -19.08 8.56
CA ARG A 444 -20.25 -20.25 8.56
C ARG A 444 -19.54 -21.48 9.10
N ARG A 445 -20.32 -22.43 9.66
CA ARG A 445 -19.80 -23.68 10.29
C ARG A 445 -18.85 -24.48 9.39
N TRP A 446 -19.10 -24.47 8.08
CA TRP A 446 -18.33 -25.18 7.05
C TRP A 446 -17.47 -24.23 6.18
N GLY A 447 -17.47 -22.94 6.53
CA GLY A 447 -16.93 -21.87 5.70
C GLY A 447 -15.47 -22.03 5.33
N ALA A 448 -14.63 -22.34 6.30
CA ALA A 448 -13.19 -22.50 6.07
C ALA A 448 -12.88 -23.69 5.13
N GLN A 449 -13.62 -24.80 5.24
CA GLN A 449 -13.46 -25.95 4.35
C GLN A 449 -13.91 -25.61 2.93
N SER A 450 -15.06 -24.95 2.79
CA SER A 450 -15.55 -24.47 1.49
C SER A 450 -14.56 -23.53 0.83
N ILE A 451 -13.94 -22.61 1.59
CA ILE A 451 -12.90 -21.71 1.08
C ILE A 451 -11.72 -22.52 0.51
N VAL A 452 -11.21 -23.51 1.24
CA VAL A 452 -10.07 -24.33 0.78
C VAL A 452 -10.42 -25.08 -0.49
N VAL A 453 -11.61 -25.70 -0.57
CA VAL A 453 -12.05 -26.41 -1.77
C VAL A 453 -12.19 -25.44 -2.96
N CYS A 454 -12.82 -24.28 -2.77
CA CYS A 454 -12.97 -23.28 -3.81
C CYS A 454 -11.64 -22.60 -4.21
N SER A 455 -10.59 -22.74 -3.40
CA SER A 455 -9.25 -22.21 -3.69
C SER A 455 -8.46 -23.09 -4.67
N VAL A 456 -8.85 -24.36 -4.85
CA VAL A 456 -8.11 -25.31 -5.71
C VAL A 456 -8.02 -24.85 -7.18
N PRO A 457 -9.11 -24.43 -7.85
CA PRO A 457 -9.01 -23.94 -9.22
C PRO A 457 -8.12 -22.70 -9.34
N LEU A 458 -8.18 -21.81 -8.35
CA LEU A 458 -7.34 -20.61 -8.30
C LEU A 458 -5.87 -20.95 -8.12
N LEU A 459 -5.55 -21.94 -7.27
CA LEU A 459 -4.19 -22.46 -7.11
C LEU A 459 -3.66 -23.04 -8.42
N ILE A 460 -4.44 -23.89 -9.10
CA ILE A 460 -4.05 -24.46 -10.40
C ILE A 460 -3.75 -23.34 -11.39
N PHE A 461 -4.64 -22.35 -11.50
CA PHE A 461 -4.45 -21.20 -12.37
C PHE A 461 -3.14 -20.44 -12.04
N VAL A 462 -2.93 -20.11 -10.77
CA VAL A 462 -1.74 -19.40 -10.32
C VAL A 462 -0.45 -20.16 -10.66
N LEU A 463 -0.41 -21.48 -10.41
CA LEU A 463 0.76 -22.30 -10.71
C LEU A 463 1.09 -22.34 -12.21
N LEU A 464 0.07 -22.30 -13.07
CA LEU A 464 0.26 -22.33 -14.52
C LEU A 464 0.69 -20.97 -15.11
N PHE A 465 0.27 -19.85 -14.50
CA PHE A 465 0.33 -18.54 -15.15
C PHE A 465 1.13 -17.45 -14.41
N TRP A 466 1.51 -17.65 -13.14
CA TRP A 466 2.15 -16.60 -12.35
C TRP A 466 3.54 -16.19 -12.86
N ASP A 467 4.34 -17.16 -13.31
CA ASP A 467 5.69 -16.94 -13.84
C ASP A 467 5.76 -17.05 -15.37
N ALA A 468 4.62 -16.96 -16.05
CA ALA A 468 4.57 -17.04 -17.51
C ALA A 468 5.07 -15.74 -18.16
N ALA A 469 6.29 -15.28 -17.81
CA ALA A 469 6.94 -14.08 -18.35
C ALA A 469 6.68 -13.97 -19.85
N PHE A 470 6.20 -12.80 -20.29
CA PHE A 470 5.82 -12.59 -21.68
C PHE A 470 6.99 -13.02 -22.59
N PRO A 471 6.76 -13.90 -23.59
CA PRO A 471 7.82 -14.30 -24.54
C PRO A 471 8.51 -13.10 -25.21
N ALA A 472 7.85 -11.93 -25.24
CA ALA A 472 8.38 -10.68 -25.76
C ALA A 472 9.64 -10.17 -25.02
N THR A 473 9.76 -10.33 -23.69
CA THR A 473 10.97 -9.89 -22.96
C THR A 473 12.17 -10.80 -23.22
N ARG A 474 11.96 -12.09 -23.55
CA ARG A 474 13.06 -12.97 -23.98
C ARG A 474 13.62 -12.59 -25.35
N ARG A 475 12.83 -11.97 -26.24
CA ARG A 475 13.28 -11.62 -27.60
C ARG A 475 14.18 -10.39 -27.67
N HIS A 476 14.12 -9.47 -26.70
CA HIS A 476 14.99 -8.28 -26.71
C HIS A 476 16.32 -8.45 -25.97
N GLY A 477 16.43 -9.43 -25.05
CA GLY A 477 17.71 -9.77 -24.40
C GLY A 477 18.74 -10.43 -25.35
N GLY A 478 18.29 -11.00 -26.48
CA GLY A 478 19.17 -11.70 -27.42
C GLY A 478 19.81 -10.85 -28.52
N ARG A 479 19.45 -9.57 -28.66
CA ARG A 479 19.99 -8.70 -29.74
C ARG A 479 20.98 -7.63 -29.28
N PHE A 480 21.21 -7.46 -27.98
CA PHE A 480 22.16 -6.47 -27.46
C PHE A 480 23.59 -7.00 -27.27
N PHE A 481 23.87 -8.29 -27.53
CA PHE A 481 25.18 -8.91 -27.31
C PHE A 481 25.81 -9.61 -28.53
N THR A 482 25.29 -9.41 -29.75
CA THR A 482 25.88 -9.98 -30.98
C THR A 482 26.13 -8.91 -32.04
N GLY A 483 26.91 -7.90 -31.68
CA GLY A 483 27.44 -6.89 -32.60
C GLY A 483 28.84 -6.49 -32.16
N GLY A 484 29.76 -7.44 -32.29
CA GLY A 484 31.21 -7.20 -32.33
C GLY A 484 31.67 -7.27 -33.77
#